data_AF-A0A935E761-F1
#
_entry.id   AF-A0A935E761-F1
#
_cell.length_a   1.000
_cell.length_b   1.000
_cell.length_c   1.000
_cell.angle_alpha   90.00
_cell.angle_beta   90.00
_cell.angle_gamma   90.00
#
_symmetry.space_group_name_H-M   'P 1'
#
loop_
_entity.id
_entity.type
_entity.pdbx_description
1 polymer ?
#
loop_
_entity_poly.entity_id
_entity_poly.type
_entity_poly.pdbx_seq_one_letter_code
_entity_poly.pdbx_strand_id
1 'polypeptide(L)' 'MAGGHCLRAPAQGACPYANICEHCPSFRTDTASIAVLSAQRVDNEALAADAQARGWIDEADRHRSLLARLDSLIEASAG' A
#
# COMPACT_ATOMS: atom_id res chain seq x y z
N MET A 1 6.11 2.20 -3.19
CA MET A 1 5.38 3.00 -2.18
C MET A 1 6.27 3.14 -0.94
N ALA A 2 6.14 4.22 -0.17
CA ALA A 2 7.02 4.51 0.98
C ALA A 2 6.24 4.66 2.30
N GLY A 3 5.34 3.72 2.58
CA GLY A 3 4.44 3.78 3.74
C GLY A 3 4.72 2.72 4.81
N GLY A 4 5.94 2.22 4.94
CA GLY A 4 6.26 1.21 5.96
C GLY A 4 7.73 0.81 5.97
N HIS A 5 8.09 -0.08 6.90
CA HIS A 5 9.45 -0.52 7.14
C HIS A 5 9.54 -2.04 7.26
N CYS A 6 10.73 -2.59 6.98
CA CYS A 6 11.01 -4.01 7.17
C CYS A 6 11.49 -4.28 8.59
N LEU A 7 10.98 -5.33 9.23
CA LEU A 7 11.46 -5.80 10.55
C LEU A 7 12.83 -6.49 10.51
N ARG A 8 13.39 -6.76 9.32
CA ARG A 8 14.74 -7.32 9.22
C ARG A 8 15.75 -6.33 9.78
N ALA A 9 16.54 -6.78 10.75
CA ALA A 9 17.63 -6.00 11.29
C ALA A 9 18.76 -5.84 10.24
N PRO A 10 19.50 -4.72 10.24
CA PRO A 10 20.63 -4.51 9.32
C PRO A 10 21.67 -5.64 9.36
N ALA A 11 21.90 -6.24 10.54
CA ALA A 11 22.83 -7.36 10.73
C ALA A 11 22.45 -8.63 9.95
N GLN A 12 21.20 -8.75 9.51
CA GLN A 12 20.72 -9.88 8.69
C GLN A 12 21.08 -9.71 7.20
N GLY A 13 21.67 -8.57 6.81
CA GLY A 13 22.01 -8.23 5.44
C GLY A 13 20.79 -7.82 4.60
N ALA A 14 21.07 -7.34 3.39
CA ALA A 14 20.05 -6.88 2.45
C ALA A 14 19.01 -7.98 2.16
N CYS A 15 17.73 -7.59 2.07
CA CYS A 15 16.66 -8.53 1.77
C CYS A 15 16.76 -8.98 0.29
N PRO A 16 16.84 -10.29 -0.02
CA PRO A 16 16.88 -10.76 -1.41
C PRO A 16 15.56 -10.51 -2.15
N TYR A 17 14.48 -10.24 -1.41
CA TYR A 17 13.14 -9.96 -1.91
C TYR A 17 12.75 -8.49 -1.69
N ALA A 18 13.73 -7.57 -1.61
CA ALA A 18 13.45 -6.15 -1.37
C ALA A 18 12.48 -5.55 -2.41
N ASN A 19 12.49 -6.08 -3.64
CA ASN A 19 11.60 -5.68 -4.73
C ASN A 19 10.12 -6.06 -4.52
N ILE A 20 9.82 -6.98 -3.61
CA ILE A 20 8.44 -7.37 -3.23
C ILE A 20 8.15 -7.09 -1.75
N CYS A 21 8.95 -6.24 -1.10
CA CYS A 21 8.92 -6.09 0.35
C CYS A 21 7.54 -5.68 0.88
N GLU A 22 6.78 -4.90 0.12
CA GLU A 22 5.44 -4.42 0.48
C GLU A 22 4.41 -5.57 0.62
N HIS A 23 4.74 -6.76 0.13
CA HIS A 23 3.93 -7.99 0.22
C HIS A 23 4.51 -9.01 1.22
N CYS A 24 5.63 -8.70 1.85
CA CYS A 24 6.33 -9.60 2.76
C CYS A 24 5.67 -9.57 4.16
N PRO A 25 5.54 -10.73 4.85
CA PRO A 25 5.07 -10.77 6.25
C PRO A 25 5.91 -9.96 7.24
N SER A 26 7.16 -9.64 6.89
CA SER A 26 8.04 -8.80 7.72
C SER A 26 7.88 -7.30 7.47
N PHE A 27 7.02 -6.89 6.53
CA PHE A 27 6.69 -5.48 6.32
C PHE A 27 5.70 -5.01 7.38
N ARG A 28 5.99 -3.86 7.96
CA ARG A 28 5.15 -3.23 8.98
C ARG A 28 4.87 -1.81 8.59
N THR A 29 3.67 -1.38 8.93
CA THR A 29 3.23 0.00 8.93
C THR A 29 3.03 0.41 10.38
N ASP A 30 3.11 1.71 10.64
CA ASP A 30 2.97 2.29 11.97
C ASP A 30 2.13 3.56 11.89
N THR A 31 1.86 4.20 13.02
CA THR A 31 1.09 5.45 13.06
C THR A 31 1.67 6.56 12.20
N ALA A 32 3.00 6.63 12.04
CA ALA A 32 3.65 7.59 11.14
C ALA A 32 3.34 7.30 9.65
N SER A 33 3.05 6.04 9.33
CA SER A 33 2.69 5.59 7.98
C SER A 33 1.26 5.99 7.58
N ILE A 34 0.35 6.23 8.54
CA ILE A 34 -1.07 6.51 8.28
C ILE A 34 -1.26 7.69 7.32
N ALA A 35 -0.50 8.77 7.48
CA ALA A 35 -0.63 9.96 6.64
C ALA A 35 -0.34 9.66 5.16
N VAL A 36 0.73 8.89 4.91
CA VAL A 36 1.13 8.50 3.55
C VAL A 36 0.14 7.51 2.95
N LEU A 37 -0.31 6.52 3.73
CA LEU A 37 -1.30 5.53 3.28
C LEU A 37 -2.65 6.18 2.96
N SER A 38 -3.08 7.14 3.79
CA SER A 38 -4.32 7.90 3.57
C SER A 38 -4.25 8.75 2.30
N ALA A 39 -3.11 9.40 2.03
CA ALA A 39 -2.91 10.16 0.80
C ALA A 39 -2.97 9.23 -0.44
N GLN A 40 -2.29 8.08 -0.39
CA GLN A 40 -2.34 7.09 -1.48
C GLN A 40 -3.74 6.55 -1.72
N ARG A 41 -4.54 6.40 -0.66
CA ARG A 41 -5.94 5.97 -0.75
C ARG A 41 -6.77 7.00 -1.52
N VAL A 42 -6.65 8.29 -1.17
CA VAL A 42 -7.36 9.38 -1.87
C VAL A 42 -6.97 9.42 -3.35
N ASP A 43 -5.68 9.32 -3.65
CA ASP A 43 -5.21 9.32 -5.04
C ASP A 43 -5.76 8.13 -5.84
N ASN A 44 -5.77 6.93 -5.25
CA ASN A 44 -6.32 5.74 -5.93
C ASN A 44 -7.84 5.78 -6.10
N GLU A 45 -8.56 6.46 -5.22
CA GLU A 45 -10.00 6.68 -5.38
C GLU A 45 -10.28 7.56 -6.60
N ALA A 46 -9.51 8.63 -6.78
CA ALA A 46 -9.59 9.49 -7.97
C ALA A 46 -9.25 8.72 -9.26
N LEU A 47 -8.20 7.88 -9.23
CA LEU A 47 -7.80 7.06 -10.38
C LEU A 47 -8.84 5.98 -10.72
N ALA A 48 -9.44 5.33 -9.73
CA ALA A 48 -10.52 4.36 -9.95
C ALA A 48 -11.73 5.02 -10.63
N ALA A 49 -12.10 6.23 -10.20
CA ALA A 49 -13.20 6.99 -10.80
C ALA A 49 -12.89 7.43 -12.25
N ASP A 50 -11.67 7.91 -12.51
CA ASP A 50 -11.23 8.29 -13.87
C ASP A 50 -11.21 7.07 -14.81
N ALA A 51 -10.65 5.94 -14.37
CA ALA A 51 -10.64 4.70 -15.14
C ALA A 51 -12.06 4.21 -15.46
N GLN A 52 -12.97 4.27 -14.48
CA GLN A 52 -14.38 3.92 -14.68
C GLN A 52 -15.05 4.83 -15.71
N ALA A 53 -14.84 6.15 -15.61
CA ALA A 53 -15.43 7.12 -16.54
C ALA A 53 -14.94 6.94 -17.99
N ARG A 54 -13.71 6.42 -18.17
CA ARG A 54 -13.11 6.10 -19.47
C ARG A 54 -13.49 4.71 -20.00
N GLY A 55 -14.19 3.91 -19.20
CA GLY A 55 -14.52 2.52 -19.54
C GLY A 55 -13.34 1.54 -19.42
N TRP A 56 -12.27 1.91 -18.72
CA TRP A 56 -11.14 1.04 -18.41
C TRP A 56 -11.44 0.19 -17.19
N ILE A 57 -12.38 -0.74 -17.34
CA ILE A 57 -12.96 -1.47 -16.21
C ILE A 57 -11.91 -2.28 -15.44
N ASP A 58 -11.02 -2.99 -16.14
CA ASP A 58 -9.96 -3.77 -15.50
C ASP A 58 -9.01 -2.89 -14.65
N GLU A 59 -8.72 -1.67 -15.10
CA GLU A 59 -7.88 -0.73 -14.36
C GLU A 59 -8.62 -0.13 -13.16
N ALA A 60 -9.92 0.15 -13.29
CA ALA A 60 -10.75 0.55 -12.17
C ALA A 60 -10.79 -0.54 -11.08
N ASP A 61 -10.92 -1.82 -11.47
CA ASP A 61 -10.90 -2.96 -10.54
C ASP A 61 -9.53 -3.17 -9.88
N ARG A 62 -8.46 -2.90 -10.62
CA ARG A 62 -7.10 -2.88 -10.07
C ARG A 62 -6.96 -1.80 -8.99
N HIS A 63 -7.42 -0.58 -9.24
CA HIS A 63 -7.40 0.49 -8.24
C HIS A 63 -8.28 0.17 -7.02
N ARG A 64 -9.47 -0.42 -7.21
CA ARG A 64 -10.34 -0.88 -6.11
C ARG A 64 -9.67 -1.95 -5.24
N SER A 65 -8.97 -2.89 -5.86
CA SER A 65 -8.21 -3.91 -5.13
C SER A 65 -7.09 -3.30 -4.29
N LEU A 66 -6.43 -2.26 -4.80
CA LEU A 66 -5.43 -1.50 -4.05
C LEU A 66 -6.06 -0.69 -2.91
N LEU A 67 -7.22 -0.06 -3.12
CA LEU A 67 -7.96 0.65 -2.07
C LEU A 67 -8.26 -0.28 -0.88
N ALA A 68 -8.80 -1.48 -1.14
CA ALA A 68 -9.08 -2.45 -0.09
C ALA A 68 -7.83 -2.84 0.72
N ARG A 69 -6.68 -2.96 0.04
CA ARG A 69 -5.40 -3.22 0.70
C ARG A 69 -4.94 -2.03 1.56
N LEU A 70 -5.07 -0.81 1.05
CA LEU A 70 -4.70 0.40 1.78
C LEU A 70 -5.55 0.57 3.04
N ASP A 71 -6.85 0.28 2.96
CA ASP A 71 -7.76 0.31 4.12
C ASP A 71 -7.28 -0.66 5.21
N SER A 72 -6.97 -1.91 4.85
CA SER A 72 -6.43 -2.89 5.81
C SER A 72 -5.11 -2.45 6.45
N LEU A 73 -4.23 -1.79 5.69
CA LEU A 73 -2.96 -1.27 6.22
C LEU A 73 -3.16 -0.08 7.15
N ILE A 74 -4.10 0.83 6.84
CA ILE A 74 -4.43 1.97 7.71
C ILE A 74 -5.01 1.48 9.04
N GLU A 75 -5.95 0.54 9.00
CA GLU A 75 -6.53 -0.08 10.21
C GLU A 75 -5.45 -0.76 11.06
N ALA A 76 -4.57 -1.55 10.44
CA ALA A 76 -3.47 -2.22 11.13
C ALA A 76 -2.41 -1.26 11.69
N SER A 77 -2.34 -0.02 11.19
CA SER A 77 -1.39 1.00 11.65
C SER A 77 -1.93 1.86 12.80
N ALA A 78 -3.26 1.86 12.98
CA ALA A 78 -3.95 2.68 13.98
C ALA A 78 -4.18 1.95 15.32
N GLY A 79 -4.09 0.61 15.33
CA GLY A 79 -4.21 -0.24 16.52
C GLY A 79 -2.86 -0.63 17.11
#